data_AF-A0A9D5JDM7-F1
#
_entry.id   AF-A0A9D5JDM7-F1
#
_cell.length_a   1.000
_cell.length_b   1.000
_cell.length_c   1.000
_cell.angle_alpha   90.00
_cell.angle_beta   90.00
_cell.angle_gamma   90.00
#
_symmetry.space_group_name_H-M   'P 1'
#
loop_
_entity.id
_entity.type
_entity.pdbx_description
1 polymer ?
#
loop_
_entity_poly.entity_id
_entity_poly.type
_entity_poly.pdbx_seq_one_letter_code
_entity_poly.pdbx_strand_id
1 'polypeptide(L)'
;MSVSPATAGGPSATFNATSQGAGSCTLTVSDDHGGSVSIPVSVTVPSPTPTPTPTATPTATPTPAFGPLTLSTSALTFSATLTTQSFTASEANYAGALNQDSATGDCAAIVAVTPPFVTGPAGDFAVTALASGSCTLHVSDDHGGSQPLAVTVP
;
A
#
# COMPACT_ATOMS: atom_id res chain seq x y z
N MET A 1 51.28 24.40 -14.74
CA MET A 1 51.09 25.77 -14.22
C MET A 1 51.51 26.78 -15.28
N SER A 2 51.08 28.03 -15.19
CA SER A 2 51.61 29.14 -16.01
C SER A 2 51.99 30.30 -15.08
N VAL A 3 53.06 31.02 -15.41
CA VAL A 3 53.54 32.17 -14.61
C VAL A 3 53.63 33.39 -15.53
N SER A 4 53.13 34.55 -15.08
CA SER A 4 53.22 35.80 -15.84
C SER A 4 53.39 37.03 -14.93
N PRO A 5 54.25 38.00 -15.30
CA PRO A 5 55.25 37.93 -16.39
C PRO A 5 56.35 36.89 -16.07
N ALA A 6 57.13 36.42 -17.05
CA ALA A 6 58.21 35.45 -16.79
C ALA A 6 59.48 36.07 -16.18
N THR A 7 59.62 37.40 -16.31
CA THR A 7 60.74 38.19 -15.78
C THR A 7 60.22 39.55 -15.28
N ALA A 8 60.92 40.16 -14.33
CA ALA A 8 60.58 41.47 -13.77
C ALA A 8 61.83 42.15 -13.20
N GLY A 9 61.81 43.49 -13.09
CA GLY A 9 62.90 44.29 -12.51
C GLY A 9 62.76 44.49 -10.99
N GLY A 10 63.88 44.74 -10.31
CA GLY A 10 63.95 44.95 -8.86
C GLY A 10 63.56 46.38 -8.40
N PRO A 11 63.52 46.63 -7.07
CA PRO A 11 63.92 45.73 -5.99
C PRO A 11 62.81 44.76 -5.54
N SER A 12 61.60 44.85 -6.11
CA SER A 12 60.48 43.96 -5.79
C SER A 12 59.63 43.74 -7.03
N ALA A 13 59.23 42.49 -7.23
CA ALA A 13 58.40 42.07 -8.35
C ALA A 13 57.30 41.11 -7.87
N THR A 14 56.20 41.05 -8.62
CA THR A 14 55.10 40.13 -8.36
C THR A 14 54.86 39.27 -9.58
N PHE A 15 54.71 37.97 -9.35
CA PHE A 15 54.44 36.96 -10.36
C PHE A 15 53.10 36.31 -10.07
N ASN A 16 52.23 36.21 -11.07
CA ASN A 16 50.98 35.45 -10.95
C ASN A 16 51.21 34.03 -11.45
N ALA A 17 51.06 33.04 -10.57
CA ALA A 17 51.06 31.64 -10.92
C ALA A 17 49.62 31.12 -11.01
N THR A 18 49.27 30.48 -12.12
CA THR A 18 47.96 29.86 -12.34
C THR A 18 48.12 28.35 -12.45
N SER A 19 47.37 27.60 -11.63
CA SER A 19 47.31 26.14 -11.71
C SER A 19 46.54 25.72 -12.97
N GLN A 20 46.98 24.64 -13.62
CA GLN A 20 46.32 24.09 -14.82
C GLN A 20 45.65 22.72 -14.56
N GLY A 21 45.78 22.20 -13.33
CA GLY A 21 45.28 20.89 -12.94
C GLY A 21 45.81 20.48 -11.57
N ALA A 22 45.31 19.36 -11.04
CA ALA A 22 45.85 18.73 -9.84
C ALA A 22 47.30 18.27 -10.09
N GLY A 23 48.14 18.36 -9.06
CA GLY A 23 49.53 17.93 -9.14
C GLY A 23 50.47 18.75 -8.26
N SER A 24 51.76 18.45 -8.36
CA SER A 24 52.82 19.16 -7.64
C SER A 24 53.89 19.64 -8.62
N CYS A 25 54.42 20.84 -8.42
CA CYS A 25 55.51 21.42 -9.19
C CYS A 25 56.34 22.39 -8.35
N THR A 26 57.53 22.73 -8.82
CA THR A 26 58.42 23.70 -8.17
C THR A 26 58.58 24.94 -9.03
N LEU A 27 58.41 26.12 -8.43
CA LEU A 27 58.75 27.41 -9.03
C LEU A 27 60.18 27.79 -8.64
N THR A 28 61.03 28.13 -9.60
CA THR A 28 62.38 28.62 -9.33
C THR A 28 62.50 30.07 -9.78
N VAL A 29 62.96 30.94 -8.89
CA VAL A 29 63.24 32.35 -9.16
C VAL A 29 64.75 32.54 -9.04
N SER A 30 65.37 33.06 -10.08
CA SER A 30 66.82 33.31 -10.15
C SER A 30 67.09 34.79 -10.41
N ASP A 31 68.19 35.32 -9.87
CA ASP A 31 68.71 36.63 -10.25
C ASP A 31 69.87 36.52 -11.24
N ASP A 32 70.33 37.65 -11.75
CA ASP A 32 71.47 37.78 -12.67
C ASP A 32 72.84 37.75 -11.97
N HIS A 33 72.86 37.63 -10.64
CA HIS A 33 74.04 37.61 -9.79
C HIS A 33 74.31 36.21 -9.18
N GLY A 34 73.57 35.18 -9.62
CA GLY A 34 73.76 33.78 -9.23
C GLY A 34 72.90 33.32 -8.05
N GLY A 35 72.04 34.17 -7.49
CA GLY A 35 71.03 33.82 -6.49
C GLY A 35 69.88 33.02 -7.11
N SER A 36 69.34 32.04 -6.38
CA SER A 36 68.15 31.30 -6.79
C SER A 36 67.36 30.76 -5.60
N VAL A 37 66.03 30.85 -5.65
CA VAL A 37 65.10 30.29 -4.65
C VAL A 37 64.09 29.38 -5.32
N SER A 38 63.80 28.24 -4.69
CA SER A 38 62.78 27.29 -5.15
C SER A 38 61.58 27.26 -4.20
N ILE A 39 60.37 27.33 -4.75
CA ILE A 39 59.11 27.38 -4.03
C ILE A 39 58.26 26.17 -4.46
N PRO A 40 57.95 25.21 -3.56
CA PRO A 40 57.09 24.09 -3.89
C PRO A 40 55.62 24.54 -3.96
N VAL A 41 54.89 24.04 -4.96
CA VAL A 41 53.46 24.31 -5.17
C VAL A 41 52.72 22.99 -5.35
N SER A 42 51.68 22.77 -4.55
CA SER A 42 50.80 21.59 -4.65
C SER A 42 49.34 22.02 -4.80
N VAL A 43 48.63 21.33 -5.71
CA VAL A 43 47.22 21.55 -6.01
C VAL A 43 46.48 20.22 -5.89
N THR A 44 45.49 20.16 -5.00
CA THR A 44 44.64 18.98 -4.82
C THR A 44 43.23 19.26 -5.35
N VAL A 45 42.59 18.22 -5.88
CA VAL A 45 41.17 18.25 -6.26
C VAL A 45 40.42 17.33 -5.29
N PRO A 46 39.29 17.76 -4.70
CA PRO A 46 38.51 16.92 -3.81
C PRO A 46 37.92 15.71 -4.57
N SER A 47 37.99 14.54 -3.96
CA SER A 47 37.33 13.33 -4.46
C SER A 47 35.81 13.47 -4.35
N PRO A 48 35.00 13.03 -5.33
CA PRO A 48 33.55 13.08 -5.22
C PRO A 48 33.07 12.22 -4.05
N THR A 49 32.20 12.77 -3.20
CA THR A 49 31.53 12.04 -2.13
C THR A 49 30.51 11.07 -2.74
N PRO A 50 30.45 9.78 -2.32
CA PRO A 50 29.43 8.87 -2.82
C PRO A 50 28.03 9.37 -2.44
N THR A 51 27.10 9.35 -3.39
CA THR A 51 25.69 9.69 -3.17
C THR A 51 24.97 8.50 -2.51
N PRO A 52 24.13 8.69 -1.48
CA PRO A 52 23.38 7.59 -0.88
C PRO A 52 22.39 6.97 -1.89
N THR A 53 22.38 5.65 -1.99
CA THR A 53 21.41 4.89 -2.79
C THR A 53 20.02 4.96 -2.15
N PRO A 54 18.94 5.26 -2.90
CA PRO A 54 17.59 5.30 -2.33
C PRO A 54 17.18 3.92 -1.81
N THR A 55 16.60 3.89 -0.60
CA THR A 55 16.01 2.68 -0.01
C THR A 55 14.68 2.38 -0.69
N ALA A 56 14.44 1.12 -1.07
CA ALA A 56 13.19 0.69 -1.69
C ALA A 56 12.00 0.95 -0.73
N THR A 57 10.92 1.50 -1.27
CA THR A 57 9.64 1.66 -0.55
C THR A 57 8.97 0.28 -0.44
N PRO A 58 8.42 -0.12 0.73
CA PRO A 58 7.73 -1.40 0.85
C PRO A 58 6.51 -1.44 -0.08
N THR A 59 6.43 -2.51 -0.88
CA THR A 59 5.25 -2.81 -1.71
C THR A 59 4.08 -3.17 -0.81
N ALA A 60 2.91 -2.59 -1.06
CA ALA A 60 1.69 -2.94 -0.34
C ALA A 60 1.37 -4.44 -0.52
N THR A 61 1.12 -5.15 0.57
CA THR A 61 0.59 -6.52 0.54
C THR A 61 -0.87 -6.48 0.04
N PRO A 62 -1.27 -7.31 -0.94
CA PRO A 62 -2.67 -7.35 -1.38
C PRO A 62 -3.57 -7.80 -0.22
N THR A 63 -4.59 -7.01 0.09
CA THR A 63 -5.69 -7.44 0.98
C THR A 63 -6.39 -8.64 0.32
N PRO A 64 -6.67 -9.74 1.05
CA PRO A 64 -7.41 -10.87 0.49
C PRO A 64 -8.76 -10.39 -0.04
N ALA A 65 -9.07 -10.70 -1.30
CA ALA A 65 -10.36 -10.40 -1.87
C ALA A 65 -11.46 -11.20 -1.16
N PHE A 66 -12.60 -10.57 -0.93
CA PHE A 66 -13.80 -11.24 -0.42
C PHE A 66 -14.26 -12.30 -1.44
N GLY A 67 -14.70 -13.45 -0.94
CA GLY A 67 -15.35 -14.48 -1.74
C GLY A 67 -16.79 -14.08 -2.09
N PRO A 68 -17.49 -14.87 -2.91
CA PRO A 68 -18.91 -14.64 -3.14
C PRO A 68 -19.75 -15.04 -1.91
N LEU A 69 -20.82 -14.29 -1.65
CA LEU A 69 -21.87 -14.69 -0.71
C LEU A 69 -22.62 -15.92 -1.24
N THR A 70 -22.71 -16.97 -0.43
CA THR A 70 -23.39 -18.24 -0.75
C THR A 70 -24.31 -18.69 0.38
N LEU A 71 -25.39 -19.40 0.03
CA LEU A 71 -26.30 -20.04 0.98
C LEU A 71 -26.16 -21.57 0.91
N SER A 72 -26.36 -22.28 2.02
CA SER A 72 -26.33 -23.75 2.06
C SER A 72 -27.50 -24.40 1.30
N THR A 73 -28.57 -23.64 1.07
CA THR A 73 -29.71 -24.01 0.24
C THR A 73 -30.30 -22.77 -0.43
N SER A 74 -30.97 -22.94 -1.57
CA SER A 74 -31.72 -21.89 -2.27
C SER A 74 -33.22 -21.88 -1.93
N ALA A 75 -33.70 -22.87 -1.18
CA ALA A 75 -35.09 -22.91 -0.73
C ALA A 75 -35.30 -23.63 0.61
N LEU A 76 -36.35 -23.23 1.32
CA LEU A 76 -36.91 -23.90 2.51
C LEU A 76 -38.40 -24.19 2.30
N THR A 77 -38.79 -25.43 2.53
CA THR A 77 -40.21 -25.84 2.52
C THR A 77 -40.58 -26.37 3.89
N PHE A 78 -41.57 -25.76 4.53
CA PHE A 78 -42.05 -26.17 5.84
C PHE A 78 -43.20 -27.17 5.72
N SER A 79 -43.39 -28.02 6.73
CA SER A 79 -44.53 -28.95 6.79
C SER A 79 -45.70 -28.42 7.61
N ALA A 80 -45.48 -27.39 8.43
CA ALA A 80 -46.50 -26.72 9.25
C ALA A 80 -45.97 -25.37 9.78
N THR A 81 -46.88 -24.51 10.23
CA THR A 81 -46.54 -23.32 11.04
C THR A 81 -45.92 -23.72 12.39
N LEU A 82 -45.18 -22.80 13.02
CA LEU A 82 -44.47 -22.97 14.30
C LEU A 82 -43.36 -24.03 14.27
N THR A 83 -42.90 -24.42 13.08
CA THR A 83 -41.71 -25.24 12.89
C THR A 83 -40.53 -24.37 12.47
N THR A 84 -39.32 -24.80 12.85
CA THR A 84 -38.08 -24.07 12.58
C THR A 84 -37.17 -24.93 11.71
N GLN A 85 -36.60 -24.31 10.67
CA GLN A 85 -35.52 -24.87 9.86
C GLN A 85 -34.32 -23.92 9.88
N SER A 86 -33.14 -24.41 9.53
CA SER A 86 -31.93 -23.59 9.46
C SER A 86 -31.31 -23.62 8.08
N PHE A 87 -30.62 -22.53 7.74
CA PHE A 87 -29.70 -22.47 6.63
C PHE A 87 -28.45 -21.68 7.06
N THR A 88 -27.35 -21.89 6.35
CA THR A 88 -26.08 -21.21 6.59
C THR A 88 -25.86 -20.19 5.48
N ALA A 89 -25.45 -18.98 5.83
CA ALA A 89 -24.88 -18.02 4.89
C ALA A 89 -23.36 -17.97 5.09
N SER A 90 -22.59 -17.88 4.01
CA SER A 90 -21.14 -17.80 4.08
C SER A 90 -20.53 -16.95 2.98
N GLU A 91 -19.43 -16.27 3.31
CA GLU A 91 -18.62 -15.46 2.41
C GLU A 91 -17.15 -15.54 2.84
N ALA A 92 -16.28 -16.04 1.96
CA ALA A 92 -14.88 -16.26 2.29
C ALA A 92 -14.14 -14.93 2.49
N ASN A 93 -13.22 -14.88 3.47
CA ASN A 93 -12.44 -13.69 3.82
C ASN A 93 -13.26 -12.47 4.26
N TYR A 94 -14.57 -12.62 4.48
CA TYR A 94 -15.44 -11.56 4.98
C TYR A 94 -15.65 -11.71 6.48
N ALA A 95 -15.54 -10.61 7.22
CA ALA A 95 -15.68 -10.55 8.68
C ALA A 95 -16.81 -9.61 9.13
N GLY A 96 -17.54 -9.02 8.18
CA GLY A 96 -18.66 -8.11 8.46
C GLY A 96 -19.97 -8.86 8.70
N ALA A 97 -21.07 -8.13 8.69
CA ALA A 97 -22.41 -8.68 8.88
C ALA A 97 -22.97 -9.25 7.56
N LEU A 98 -23.56 -10.43 7.65
CA LEU A 98 -24.45 -11.00 6.64
C LEU A 98 -25.88 -10.75 7.14
N ASN A 99 -26.61 -9.88 6.47
CA ASN A 99 -27.92 -9.37 6.89
C ASN A 99 -29.04 -10.11 6.17
N GLN A 100 -30.19 -10.27 6.84
CA GLN A 100 -31.41 -10.81 6.22
C GLN A 100 -32.57 -9.80 6.31
N ASP A 101 -33.51 -9.82 5.35
CA ASP A 101 -34.59 -8.83 5.20
C ASP A 101 -35.98 -9.31 5.66
N SER A 102 -36.07 -10.43 6.37
CA SER A 102 -37.32 -11.07 6.80
C SER A 102 -38.25 -10.14 7.56
N ALA A 103 -37.73 -9.14 8.28
CA ALA A 103 -38.52 -8.21 9.06
C ALA A 103 -39.11 -7.04 8.25
N THR A 104 -38.61 -6.80 7.04
CA THR A 104 -38.93 -5.62 6.23
C THR A 104 -39.37 -5.92 4.80
N GLY A 105 -39.31 -7.19 4.37
CA GLY A 105 -39.72 -7.66 3.03
C GLY A 105 -41.01 -8.50 3.02
N ASP A 106 -41.23 -9.22 1.92
CA ASP A 106 -42.42 -10.06 1.70
C ASP A 106 -42.56 -11.19 2.74
N CYS A 107 -41.47 -11.53 3.42
CA CYS A 107 -41.43 -12.55 4.45
C CYS A 107 -41.93 -12.08 5.83
N ALA A 108 -42.17 -10.79 6.05
CA ALA A 108 -42.45 -10.23 7.38
C ALA A 108 -43.65 -10.83 8.12
N ALA A 109 -44.67 -11.28 7.39
CA ALA A 109 -45.84 -11.94 7.97
C ALA A 109 -45.77 -13.48 7.93
N ILE A 110 -44.82 -14.06 7.18
CA ILE A 110 -44.78 -15.50 6.87
C ILE A 110 -43.74 -16.21 7.75
N VAL A 111 -42.58 -15.60 8.00
CA VAL A 111 -41.51 -16.19 8.82
C VAL A 111 -40.87 -15.19 9.77
N ALA A 112 -40.36 -15.70 10.89
CA ALA A 112 -39.42 -14.99 11.75
C ALA A 112 -38.02 -15.61 11.60
N VAL A 113 -36.99 -14.80 11.35
CA VAL A 113 -35.62 -15.26 11.21
C VAL A 113 -34.75 -14.72 12.35
N THR A 114 -33.96 -15.59 12.97
CA THR A 114 -33.07 -15.25 14.09
C THR A 114 -31.71 -15.93 13.92
N PRO A 115 -30.58 -15.23 14.13
CA PRO A 115 -30.48 -13.78 14.41
C PRO A 115 -30.84 -12.91 13.18
N PRO A 116 -31.00 -11.58 13.33
CA PRO A 116 -31.21 -10.66 12.21
C PRO A 116 -29.99 -10.49 11.29
N PHE A 117 -28.81 -10.88 11.77
CA PHE A 117 -27.58 -10.98 11.00
C PHE A 117 -26.65 -11.99 11.66
N VAL A 118 -25.71 -12.54 10.89
CA VAL A 118 -24.58 -13.32 11.40
C VAL A 118 -23.27 -12.64 11.03
N THR A 119 -22.21 -12.87 11.80
CA THR A 119 -20.88 -12.35 11.46
C THR A 119 -20.17 -13.34 10.54
N GLY A 120 -19.53 -12.84 9.48
CA GLY A 120 -18.72 -13.65 8.56
C GLY A 120 -17.54 -14.36 9.25
N PRO A 121 -16.95 -15.38 8.60
CA PRO A 121 -17.19 -15.77 7.21
C PRO A 121 -18.37 -16.71 7.02
N ALA A 122 -18.99 -17.21 8.09
CA ALA A 122 -20.19 -18.05 8.00
C ALA A 122 -21.00 -18.02 9.29
N GLY A 123 -22.33 -18.16 9.17
CA GLY A 123 -23.21 -18.33 10.32
C GLY A 123 -24.58 -18.85 9.93
N ASP A 124 -25.28 -19.39 10.93
CA ASP A 124 -26.59 -20.03 10.75
C ASP A 124 -27.73 -19.08 11.08
N PHE A 125 -28.76 -19.11 10.24
CA PHE A 125 -30.06 -18.50 10.49
C PHE A 125 -31.08 -19.57 10.82
N ALA A 126 -31.82 -19.38 11.90
CA ALA A 126 -33.03 -20.14 12.21
C ALA A 126 -34.25 -19.41 11.65
N VAL A 127 -35.02 -20.09 10.81
CA VAL A 127 -36.24 -19.58 10.16
C VAL A 127 -37.43 -20.31 10.76
N THR A 128 -38.30 -19.59 11.46
CA THR A 128 -39.52 -20.12 12.07
C THR A 128 -40.75 -19.72 11.27
N ALA A 129 -41.55 -20.69 10.86
CA ALA A 129 -42.79 -20.46 10.13
C ALA A 129 -43.87 -19.83 11.04
N LEU A 130 -44.46 -18.71 10.61
CA LEU A 130 -45.51 -18.00 11.34
C LEU A 130 -46.89 -18.19 10.72
N ALA A 131 -47.00 -18.04 9.40
CA ALA A 131 -48.25 -18.12 8.65
C ALA A 131 -48.05 -18.85 7.32
N SER A 132 -49.13 -19.40 6.77
CA SER A 132 -49.13 -20.03 5.46
C SER A 132 -48.82 -18.99 4.37
N GLY A 133 -48.10 -19.40 3.34
CA GLY A 133 -47.73 -18.53 2.23
C GLY A 133 -46.35 -18.81 1.65
N SER A 134 -46.00 -18.04 0.63
CA SER A 134 -44.68 -18.06 0.01
C SER A 134 -44.06 -16.67 0.03
N CYS A 135 -42.74 -16.62 0.26
CA CYS A 135 -41.98 -15.39 0.22
C CYS A 135 -40.55 -15.65 -0.26
N THR A 136 -39.82 -14.58 -0.59
CA THR A 136 -38.39 -14.65 -0.91
C THR A 136 -37.62 -13.86 0.13
N LEU A 137 -36.77 -14.56 0.89
CA LEU A 137 -35.85 -13.95 1.85
C LEU A 137 -34.57 -13.55 1.11
N HIS A 138 -34.07 -12.34 1.29
CA HIS A 138 -32.77 -11.94 0.77
C HIS A 138 -31.74 -11.89 1.90
N VAL A 139 -30.60 -12.53 1.66
CA VAL A 139 -29.41 -12.39 2.49
C VAL A 139 -28.39 -11.56 1.74
N SER A 140 -27.85 -10.52 2.38
CA SER A 140 -26.95 -9.55 1.75
C SER A 140 -25.72 -9.26 2.61
N ASP A 141 -24.66 -8.81 1.96
CA ASP A 141 -23.46 -8.23 2.57
C ASP A 141 -23.40 -6.71 2.29
N ASP A 142 -22.34 -6.04 2.76
CA ASP A 142 -22.04 -4.63 2.46
C ASP A 142 -21.10 -4.43 1.24
N HIS A 143 -20.76 -5.51 0.54
CA HIS A 143 -19.89 -5.54 -0.64
C HIS A 143 -20.64 -5.84 -1.96
N GLY A 144 -21.98 -5.88 -1.93
CA GLY A 144 -22.86 -6.01 -3.08
C GLY A 144 -23.36 -7.44 -3.35
N GLY A 145 -22.99 -8.43 -2.53
CA GLY A 145 -23.57 -9.75 -2.56
C GLY A 145 -25.00 -9.74 -2.01
N SER A 146 -25.90 -10.39 -2.75
CA SER A 146 -27.29 -10.60 -2.34
C SER A 146 -27.78 -11.94 -2.90
N GLN A 147 -28.23 -12.83 -2.03
CA GLN A 147 -28.71 -14.17 -2.39
C GLN A 147 -30.18 -14.34 -2.00
N PRO A 148 -31.06 -14.72 -2.95
CA PRO A 148 -32.45 -15.03 -2.65
C PRO A 148 -32.60 -16.46 -2.10
N LEU A 149 -33.47 -16.63 -1.12
CA LEU A 149 -33.89 -17.90 -0.54
C LEU A 149 -35.42 -17.99 -0.66
N ALA A 150 -35.91 -18.94 -1.44
CA ALA A 150 -37.34 -19.18 -1.58
C ALA A 150 -37.89 -19.88 -0.34
N VAL A 151 -38.95 -19.36 0.27
CA VAL A 151 -39.57 -19.94 1.46
C VAL A 151 -41.03 -20.26 1.19
N THR A 152 -41.46 -21.48 1.50
CA THR A 152 -42.87 -21.91 1.38
C THR A 152 -43.34 -22.55 2.68
N VAL A 153 -44.46 -22.06 3.19
CA VAL A 153 -45.18 -22.56 4.36
C VAL A 153 -46.59 -22.99 3.92
N PRO A 154 -47.05 -24.21 4.29
CA PRO A 154 -48.35 -24.73 3.86
C PRO A 154 -49.52 -23.98 4.50
#